data_AF-A0A847CAX1-F1
#
_entry.id   AF-A0A847CAX1-F1
#
_cell.length_a   1.000
_cell.length_b   1.000
_cell.length_c   1.000
_cell.angle_alpha   90.00
_cell.angle_beta   90.00
_cell.angle_gamma   90.00
#
_symmetry.space_group_name_H-M   'P 1'
#
loop_
_entity.id
_entity.type
_entity.pdbx_description
1 polymer ?
#
loop_
_entity_poly.entity_id
_entity_poly.type
_entity_poly.pdbx_seq_one_letter_code
_entity_poly.pdbx_strand_id
1 'polypeptide(L)'
;MKKALSVILILVLALSFAACGNPAQKAIVGAWELVDTETEATYGFGLEFKKDGTMSYGLTEELVASLGELSEEEAEEALEGMGYLMEITYKVKSDTVMEITVSALMGLAKEKTDVEYSLNGDTLVFDGATYQRVK
;
A
#
# COMPACT_ATOMS: atom_id res chain seq x y z
N MET A 1 -54.62 2.26 9.81
CA MET A 1 -53.28 2.10 10.41
C MET A 1 -52.40 1.24 9.50
N LYS A 2 -51.91 1.76 8.37
CA LYS A 2 -51.04 0.99 7.43
C LYS A 2 -49.91 1.81 6.79
N LYS A 3 -49.74 3.08 7.19
CA LYS A 3 -48.75 3.99 6.58
C LYS A 3 -47.53 4.30 7.48
N ALA A 4 -47.47 3.74 8.68
CA ALA A 4 -46.37 3.97 9.62
C ALA A 4 -45.26 2.90 9.54
N LEU A 5 -45.45 1.81 8.80
CA LEU A 5 -44.51 0.67 8.80
C LEU A 5 -43.38 0.79 7.75
N SER A 6 -43.52 1.67 6.74
CA SER A 6 -42.55 1.75 5.64
C SER A 6 -41.35 2.66 5.91
N VAL A 7 -41.38 3.48 6.95
CA VAL A 7 -40.29 4.44 7.24
C VAL A 7 -39.18 3.79 8.08
N ILE A 8 -39.48 2.74 8.85
CA ILE A 8 -38.50 2.09 9.73
C ILE A 8 -37.56 1.17 8.93
N LEU A 9 -38.00 0.61 7.80
CA LEU A 9 -37.19 -0.33 7.02
C LEU A 9 -36.05 0.34 6.23
N ILE A 10 -36.19 1.63 5.90
CA ILE A 10 -35.15 2.39 5.18
C ILE A 10 -34.02 2.83 6.14
N LEU A 11 -34.32 3.09 7.42
CA LEU A 11 -33.29 3.44 8.40
C LEU A 11 -32.43 2.25 8.84
N VAL A 12 -32.95 1.03 8.81
CA VAL A 12 -32.20 -0.18 9.22
C VAL A 12 -31.23 -0.66 8.11
N LEU A 13 -31.47 -0.29 6.84
CA LEU A 13 -30.56 -0.60 5.73
C LEU A 13 -29.34 0.32 5.63
N ALA A 14 -29.34 1.46 6.33
CA ALA A 14 -28.21 2.40 6.33
C ALA A 14 -27.15 2.07 7.39
N LEU A 15 -27.42 1.15 8.33
CA LEU A 15 -26.54 0.84 9.46
C LEU A 15 -25.76 -0.48 9.31
N SER A 16 -25.95 -1.22 8.22
CA SER A 16 -25.27 -2.51 7.97
C SER A 16 -23.86 -2.39 7.38
N PHE A 17 -23.37 -1.17 7.08
CA PHE A 17 -21.99 -0.97 6.58
C PHE A 17 -20.94 -0.80 7.67
N ALA A 18 -21.31 -0.92 8.95
CA ALA A 18 -20.38 -0.90 10.07
C ALA A 18 -19.72 -2.27 10.35
N ALA A 19 -19.39 -3.01 9.29
CA ALA A 19 -18.50 -4.17 9.38
C ALA A 19 -17.54 -4.20 8.19
N CYS A 20 -16.25 -4.32 8.50
CA CYS A 20 -15.14 -4.71 7.62
C CYS A 20 -14.45 -3.63 6.77
N GLY A 21 -13.34 -3.13 7.32
CA GLY A 21 -12.22 -2.56 6.57
C GLY A 21 -12.42 -1.12 6.16
N ASN A 22 -11.41 -0.28 6.44
CA ASN A 22 -11.35 1.06 5.86
C ASN A 22 -11.43 0.91 4.31
N PRO A 23 -12.47 1.42 3.62
CA PRO A 23 -12.64 1.24 2.17
C PRO A 23 -11.42 1.71 1.38
N ALA A 24 -10.78 2.79 1.85
CA ALA A 24 -9.54 3.30 1.28
C ALA A 24 -8.37 2.31 1.46
N GLN A 25 -8.28 1.64 2.62
CA GLN A 25 -7.29 0.57 2.84
C GLN A 25 -7.52 -0.61 1.89
N LYS A 26 -8.78 -0.99 1.64
CA LYS A 26 -9.07 -2.06 0.68
C LYS A 26 -8.71 -1.65 -0.75
N ALA A 27 -8.90 -0.39 -1.10
CA ALA A 27 -8.65 0.12 -2.45
C ALA A 27 -7.16 0.28 -2.78
N ILE A 28 -6.31 0.56 -1.78
CA ILE A 28 -4.87 0.72 -2.01
C ILE A 28 -4.12 -0.62 -2.10
N VAL A 29 -4.67 -1.70 -1.53
CA VAL A 29 -4.05 -3.04 -1.58
C VAL A 29 -3.76 -3.46 -3.02
N GLY A 30 -2.55 -3.97 -3.24
CA GLY A 30 -2.05 -4.42 -4.54
C GLY A 30 -0.65 -3.88 -4.85
N ALA A 31 -0.13 -4.28 -6.01
CA ALA A 31 1.14 -3.81 -6.56
C ALA A 31 0.93 -2.59 -7.46
N TRP A 32 1.90 -1.68 -7.40
CA TRP A 32 1.90 -0.37 -8.04
C TRP A 32 3.26 -0.16 -8.67
N GLU A 33 3.32 0.21 -9.95
CA GLU A 33 4.56 0.44 -10.68
C GLU A 33 4.79 1.94 -10.86
N LEU A 34 6.01 2.41 -10.63
CA LEU A 34 6.40 3.80 -10.80
C LEU A 34 6.29 4.21 -12.28
N VAL A 35 5.65 5.35 -12.53
CA VAL A 35 5.49 5.93 -13.85
C VAL A 35 6.33 7.18 -13.97
N ASP A 36 7.15 7.28 -15.01
CA ASP A 36 7.70 8.55 -15.45
C ASP A 36 6.58 9.41 -16.03
N THR A 37 6.23 10.50 -15.37
CA THR A 37 5.17 11.40 -15.85
C THR A 37 5.58 12.16 -17.13
N GLU A 38 6.87 12.24 -17.46
CA GLU A 38 7.35 12.91 -18.68
C GLU A 38 7.33 11.98 -19.89
N THR A 39 7.65 10.70 -19.70
CA THR A 39 7.77 9.73 -20.81
C THR A 39 6.68 8.66 -20.83
N GLU A 40 5.81 8.63 -19.80
CA GLU A 40 4.82 7.57 -19.52
C GLU A 40 5.43 6.16 -19.42
N ALA A 41 6.76 6.06 -19.28
CA ALA A 41 7.46 4.80 -19.14
C ALA A 41 7.31 4.23 -17.73
N THR A 42 7.26 2.91 -17.63
CA THR A 42 7.37 2.19 -16.36
C THR A 42 8.73 1.51 -16.25
N TYR A 43 9.26 1.44 -15.02
CA TYR A 43 10.64 1.01 -14.78
C TYR A 43 10.77 -0.32 -14.04
N GLY A 44 9.70 -1.10 -13.87
CA GLY A 44 9.74 -2.35 -13.10
C GLY A 44 9.98 -2.15 -11.60
N PHE A 45 10.06 -0.91 -11.13
CA PHE A 45 10.18 -0.53 -9.72
C PHE A 45 8.84 -0.04 -9.19
N GLY A 46 8.49 -0.40 -7.95
CA GLY A 46 7.13 -0.17 -7.48
C GLY A 46 6.94 -0.26 -5.97
N LEU A 47 5.67 -0.25 -5.56
CA LEU A 47 5.21 -0.43 -4.19
C LEU A 47 4.19 -1.56 -4.15
N GLU A 48 4.21 -2.39 -3.11
CA GLU A 48 3.12 -3.30 -2.82
C GLU A 48 2.53 -3.00 -1.44
N PHE A 49 1.22 -2.78 -1.41
CA PHE A 49 0.46 -2.66 -0.16
C PHE A 49 -0.27 -3.98 0.11
N LYS A 50 0.11 -4.69 1.16
CA LYS A 50 -0.46 -5.98 1.52
C LYS A 50 -1.66 -5.83 2.45
N LYS A 51 -2.54 -6.82 2.46
CA LYS A 51 -3.80 -6.79 3.25
C LYS A 51 -3.57 -6.79 4.77
N ASP A 52 -2.42 -7.28 5.21
CA ASP A 52 -2.02 -7.32 6.61
C ASP A 52 -1.50 -5.97 7.15
N GLY A 53 -1.36 -4.95 6.30
CA GLY A 53 -0.84 -3.64 6.68
C GLY A 53 0.67 -3.51 6.50
N THR A 54 1.33 -4.48 5.88
CA THR A 54 2.74 -4.36 5.47
C THR A 54 2.85 -3.72 4.08
N MET A 55 3.92 -2.96 3.89
CA MET A 55 4.27 -2.33 2.63
C MET A 55 5.67 -2.79 2.23
N SER A 56 5.89 -3.08 0.95
CA SER A 56 7.22 -3.35 0.41
C SER A 56 7.49 -2.46 -0.78
N TYR A 57 8.73 -1.95 -0.87
CA TYR A 57 9.23 -1.45 -2.13
C TYR A 57 9.52 -2.66 -3.01
N GLY A 58 8.92 -2.70 -4.20
CA GLY A 58 9.23 -3.66 -5.25
C GLY A 58 10.60 -3.33 -5.82
N LEU A 59 11.66 -3.65 -5.08
CA LEU A 59 12.92 -4.02 -5.70
C LEU A 59 12.68 -5.44 -6.22
N THR A 60 12.50 -5.62 -7.53
CA THR A 60 12.43 -6.97 -8.09
C THR A 60 13.76 -7.68 -7.84
N GLU A 61 13.75 -9.00 -7.71
CA GLU A 61 14.97 -9.82 -7.64
C GLU A 61 15.92 -9.45 -8.79
N GLU A 62 15.38 -9.20 -9.99
CA GLU A 62 16.11 -8.72 -11.16
C GLU A 62 16.83 -7.38 -10.91
N LEU A 63 16.17 -6.43 -10.26
CA LEU A 63 16.77 -5.13 -9.95
C LEU A 63 17.86 -5.29 -8.88
N VAL A 64 17.63 -6.08 -7.83
CA VAL A 64 18.62 -6.34 -6.77
C VAL A 64 19.84 -7.08 -7.33
N ALA A 65 19.62 -8.11 -8.14
CA ALA A 65 20.66 -8.83 -8.85
C ALA A 65 21.44 -7.91 -9.79
N SER A 66 20.75 -7.02 -10.54
CA SER A 66 21.40 -6.06 -11.44
C SER A 66 22.21 -4.98 -10.71
N LEU A 67 21.77 -4.55 -9.52
CA LEU A 67 22.41 -3.48 -8.76
C LEU A 67 23.62 -4.00 -7.98
N GLY A 68 23.61 -5.28 -7.59
CA GLY A 68 24.67 -5.89 -6.80
C GLY A 68 25.61 -6.83 -7.55
N GLU A 69 25.38 -7.08 -8.85
CA GLU A 69 26.01 -8.18 -9.60
C GLU A 69 25.86 -9.55 -8.90
N LEU A 70 24.73 -9.72 -8.19
CA LEU A 70 24.46 -10.92 -7.39
C LEU A 70 23.80 -12.00 -8.25
N SER A 71 24.02 -13.26 -7.89
CA SER A 71 23.14 -14.33 -8.38
C SER A 71 21.71 -14.16 -7.85
N GLU A 72 20.73 -14.78 -8.50
CA GLU A 72 19.32 -14.75 -8.06
C GLU A 72 19.17 -15.25 -6.61
N GLU A 73 19.89 -16.31 -6.23
CA GLU A 73 19.90 -16.88 -4.88
C GLU A 73 20.50 -15.90 -3.84
N GLU A 74 21.59 -15.21 -4.17
CA GLU A 74 22.18 -14.20 -3.30
C GLU A 74 21.30 -12.94 -3.18
N ALA A 75 20.56 -12.58 -4.23
CA ALA A 75 19.60 -11.50 -4.20
C ALA A 75 18.38 -11.84 -3.33
N GLU A 76 17.89 -13.08 -3.40
CA GLU A 76 16.81 -13.60 -2.54
C GLU A 76 17.24 -13.58 -1.07
N GLU A 77 18.41 -14.13 -0.74
CA GLU A 77 18.93 -14.13 0.64
C GLU A 77 19.14 -12.69 1.18
N ALA A 78 19.61 -11.77 0.33
CA ALA A 78 19.77 -10.37 0.70
C ALA A 78 18.42 -9.68 0.96
N LEU A 79 17.41 -9.94 0.14
CA LEU A 79 16.06 -9.42 0.32
C LEU A 79 15.41 -9.97 1.59
N GLU A 80 15.54 -11.27 1.85
CA GLU A 80 15.06 -11.89 3.09
C GLU A 80 15.75 -11.29 4.32
N GLY A 81 17.08 -11.21 4.31
CA GLY A 81 17.87 -10.61 5.39
C GLY A 81 17.51 -9.15 5.64
N MET A 82 17.25 -8.39 4.58
CA MET A 82 16.81 -7.00 4.69
C MET A 82 15.38 -6.88 5.24
N GLY A 83 14.48 -7.79 4.85
CA GLY A 83 13.13 -7.90 5.42
C GLY A 83 13.12 -8.28 6.91
N TYR A 84 14.10 -9.06 7.38
CA TYR A 84 14.30 -9.32 8.81
C TYR A 84 14.78 -8.10 9.59
N LEU A 85 15.57 -7.22 8.95
CA LEU A 85 16.17 -6.06 9.59
C LEU A 85 15.32 -4.81 9.51
N MET A 86 14.48 -4.68 8.48
CA MET A 86 13.61 -3.54 8.24
C MET A 86 12.21 -4.00 7.84
N GLU A 87 11.23 -3.54 8.61
CA GLU A 87 9.81 -3.74 8.36
C GLU A 87 9.15 -2.39 8.09
N ILE A 88 8.40 -2.31 7.00
CA ILE A 88 7.59 -1.13 6.66
C ILE A 88 6.13 -1.53 6.78
N THR A 89 5.40 -0.80 7.62
CA THR A 89 3.96 -0.97 7.78
C THR A 89 3.24 0.33 7.45
N TYR A 90 2.00 0.21 7.01
CA TYR A 90 1.17 1.33 6.65
C TYR A 90 -0.19 1.26 7.34
N LYS A 91 -0.74 2.43 7.61
CA LYS A 91 -2.10 2.59 8.13
C LYS A 91 -2.78 3.77 7.47
N VAL A 92 -3.87 3.51 6.77
CA VAL A 92 -4.69 4.58 6.19
C VAL A 92 -5.41 5.33 7.31
N LYS A 93 -5.04 6.60 7.53
CA LYS A 93 -5.63 7.49 8.54
C LYS A 93 -6.88 8.20 8.01
N SER A 94 -6.87 8.58 6.73
CA SER A 94 -7.99 9.21 6.01
C SER A 94 -7.92 8.91 4.51
N ASP A 95 -8.85 9.49 3.74
CA ASP A 95 -8.86 9.38 2.27
C ASP A 95 -7.64 10.02 1.59
N THR A 96 -6.87 10.83 2.32
CA THR A 96 -5.71 11.57 1.79
C THR A 96 -4.43 11.42 2.62
N VAL A 97 -4.49 10.77 3.78
CA VAL A 97 -3.35 10.62 4.68
C VAL A 97 -3.13 9.17 5.08
N MET A 98 -1.88 8.74 4.97
CA MET A 98 -1.38 7.44 5.40
C MET A 98 -0.28 7.61 6.44
N GLU A 99 -0.34 6.86 7.53
CA GLU A 99 0.80 6.71 8.44
C GLU A 99 1.69 5.58 7.91
N ILE A 100 2.94 5.91 7.62
CA ILE A 100 4.00 4.93 7.33
C ILE A 100 4.82 4.76 8.60
N THR A 101 5.07 3.51 8.97
CA THR A 101 5.93 3.16 10.09
C THR A 101 7.08 2.32 9.57
N VAL A 102 8.29 2.84 9.70
CA VAL A 102 9.53 2.10 9.42
C VAL A 102 10.10 1.61 10.74
N SER A 103 10.32 0.31 10.82
CA SER A 103 10.86 -0.39 11.99
C SER A 103 12.16 -1.05 11.57
N ALA A 104 13.27 -0.74 12.23
CA ALA A 104 14.58 -1.32 11.97
C ALA A 104 15.16 -2.00 13.21
N LEU A 105 16.10 -2.93 12.99
CA LEU A 105 16.78 -3.69 14.05
C LEU A 105 15.78 -4.41 14.97
N MET A 106 14.82 -5.14 14.37
CA MET A 106 13.74 -5.84 15.11
C MET A 106 12.90 -4.90 16.01
N GLY A 107 12.70 -3.66 15.58
CA GLY A 107 11.87 -2.67 16.28
C GLY A 107 12.57 -1.84 17.34
N LEU A 108 13.90 -1.95 17.45
CA LEU A 108 14.70 -1.07 18.32
C LEU A 108 14.75 0.37 17.80
N ALA A 109 14.75 0.54 16.48
CA ALA A 109 14.58 1.84 15.83
C ALA A 109 13.21 1.86 15.16
N LYS A 110 12.40 2.89 15.46
CA LYS A 110 11.06 3.01 14.92
C LYS A 110 10.75 4.46 14.60
N GLU A 111 10.39 4.73 13.37
CA GLU A 111 9.98 6.04 12.90
C GLU A 111 8.59 5.98 12.30
N LYS A 112 7.82 7.06 12.50
CA LYS A 112 6.47 7.22 11.99
C LYS A 112 6.36 8.53 11.24
N THR A 113 5.81 8.45 10.04
CA THR A 113 5.63 9.62 9.16
C THR A 113 4.24 9.58 8.57
N ASP A 114 3.57 10.73 8.58
CA ASP A 114 2.31 10.90 7.86
C ASP A 114 2.62 11.38 6.44
N VAL A 115 2.16 10.59 5.47
CA VAL A 115 2.38 10.80 4.04
C VAL A 115 1.04 11.12 3.40
N GLU A 116 1.00 12.20 2.64
CA GLU A 116 -0.15 12.52 1.80
C GLU A 116 -0.18 11.61 0.57
N TYR A 117 -1.37 11.15 0.21
CA TYR A 117 -1.57 10.32 -0.97
C TYR A 117 -2.88 10.66 -1.67
N SER A 118 -2.98 10.31 -2.95
CA SER A 118 -4.23 10.34 -3.69
C SER A 118 -4.41 9.06 -4.49
N LEU A 119 -5.64 8.55 -4.53
CA LEU A 119 -5.99 7.31 -5.22
C LEU A 119 -7.16 7.58 -6.16
N ASN A 120 -6.94 7.42 -7.46
CA ASN A 120 -7.96 7.55 -8.48
C ASN A 120 -7.99 6.30 -9.37
N GLY A 121 -8.76 5.29 -8.95
CA GLY A 121 -8.85 4.00 -9.63
C GLY A 121 -7.52 3.25 -9.64
N ASP A 122 -6.87 3.26 -10.79
CA ASP A 122 -5.60 2.57 -11.04
C ASP A 122 -4.39 3.52 -10.98
N THR A 123 -4.57 4.78 -10.60
CA THR A 123 -3.48 5.75 -10.42
C THR A 123 -3.35 6.12 -8.95
N LEU A 124 -2.13 6.02 -8.43
CA LEU A 124 -1.73 6.37 -7.07
C LEU A 124 -0.68 7.49 -7.13
N VAL A 125 -0.89 8.58 -6.41
CA VAL A 125 0.18 9.54 -6.10
C VAL A 125 0.55 9.35 -4.64
N PHE A 126 1.82 9.04 -4.38
CA PHE A 126 2.33 8.71 -3.06
C PHE A 126 3.78 9.21 -2.92
N ASP A 127 4.06 9.93 -1.84
CA ASP A 127 5.39 10.51 -1.55
C ASP A 127 6.01 11.29 -2.74
N GLY A 128 5.18 12.09 -3.42
CA GLY A 128 5.61 12.91 -4.55
C GLY A 128 5.81 12.17 -5.88
N ALA A 129 5.62 10.85 -5.91
CA ALA A 129 5.71 10.03 -7.12
C ALA A 129 4.34 9.53 -7.61
N THR A 130 4.23 9.26 -8.90
CA THR A 130 3.02 8.70 -9.53
C THR A 130 3.24 7.24 -9.87
N TYR A 131 2.25 6.41 -9.54
CA TYR A 131 2.26 4.97 -9.75
C TYR A 131 1.00 4.51 -10.45
N GLN A 132 1.12 3.45 -11.24
CA GLN A 132 0.03 2.78 -11.91
C GLN A 132 -0.18 1.38 -11.32
N ARG A 133 -1.43 0.96 -11.17
CA ARG A 133 -1.75 -0.39 -10.66
C ARG A 133 -1.27 -1.47 -11.63
N VAL A 134 -0.56 -2.46 -11.09
CA VAL A 134 -0.19 -3.69 -11.80
C VAL A 134 -1.40 -4.63 -11.82
N LYS A 135 -1.71 -5.21 -12.99
CA LYS A 135 -2.88 -6.09 -13.20
C LYS A 135 -2.58 -7.55 -12.95
#